data_AF-A0A9D7X5R8-F1
#
_entry.id   AF-A0A9D7X5R8-F1
#
_cell.length_a   1.000
_cell.length_b   1.000
_cell.length_c   1.000
_cell.angle_alpha   90.00
_cell.angle_beta   90.00
_cell.angle_gamma   90.00
#
_symmetry.space_group_name_H-M   'P 1'
#
loop_
_entity.id
_entity.type
_entity.pdbx_description
1 polymer ?
#
loop_
_entity_poly.entity_id
_entity_poly.type
_entity_poly.pdbx_seq_one_letter_code
_entity_poly.pdbx_strand_id
1 'polypeptide(L)'
;MTAKEKPAKTLATTLLNVAWLSVLLGLGMEILLILAAAYFNSDNSTAAIIADAVQKISWSTLVCSGVAVGMAAGKMRPQVMGLAGLIAAPVAFYTAKVLHKSASQALAIAGQAAVGGPSPVLIVSIKALEYAALGLIIGTLSNRPSLSLWHNLLAGLLIGIVFGGTIVYLMVTMAAEPLPPLGIATRCINEIIFPVGCSAVLFAAQKIGEKSAETTKKEANLEREFAHEE
;
A
#
# COMPACT_ATOMS: atom_id res chain seq x y z
N MET A 1 29.48 6.56 27.14
CA MET A 1 28.21 7.32 26.99
C MET A 1 28.26 7.97 25.62
N THR A 2 27.48 7.63 24.59
CA THR A 2 26.01 7.69 24.45
C THR A 2 25.49 6.62 23.47
N ALA A 3 24.97 5.52 23.99
CA ALA A 3 24.36 4.42 23.20
C ALA A 3 22.91 4.72 22.74
N LYS A 4 22.59 5.99 22.40
CA LYS A 4 21.19 6.42 22.15
C LYS A 4 20.85 6.71 20.69
N GLU A 5 21.83 6.77 19.78
CA GLU A 5 21.61 7.12 18.35
C GLU A 5 21.29 5.94 17.42
N LYS A 6 21.47 4.68 17.84
CA LYS A 6 21.30 3.50 16.96
C LYS A 6 19.86 3.15 16.53
N PRO A 7 18.76 3.38 17.31
CA PRO A 7 17.43 2.91 16.90
C PRO A 7 16.74 3.81 15.86
N ALA A 8 17.04 5.12 15.84
CA ALA A 8 16.36 6.07 14.95
C ALA A 8 16.81 5.93 13.48
N LYS A 9 18.10 5.62 13.25
CA LYS A 9 18.64 5.44 11.89
C LYS A 9 18.00 4.24 11.19
N THR A 10 17.79 3.13 11.89
CA THR A 10 17.18 1.92 11.31
C THR A 10 15.72 2.13 10.92
N LEU A 11 14.95 2.87 11.73
CA LEU A 11 13.55 3.18 11.42
C LEU A 11 13.41 4.06 10.17
N ALA A 12 14.20 5.13 10.10
CA ALA A 12 14.18 6.05 8.97
C ALA A 12 14.50 5.32 7.65
N THR A 13 15.50 4.43 7.66
CA THR A 13 15.84 3.61 6.48
C THR A 13 14.72 2.66 6.07
N THR A 14 14.08 1.98 7.03
CA THR A 14 12.93 1.11 6.71
C THR A 14 11.78 1.91 6.11
N LEU A 15 11.42 3.05 6.69
CA LEU A 15 10.35 3.90 6.16
C LEU A 15 10.69 4.48 4.78
N LEU A 16 11.95 4.84 4.54
CA LEU A 16 12.39 5.30 3.22
C LEU A 16 12.26 4.19 2.17
N ASN A 17 12.64 2.95 2.51
CA ASN A 17 12.47 1.80 1.63
C ASN A 17 10.98 1.52 1.35
N VAL A 18 10.13 1.58 2.37
CA VAL A 18 8.68 1.46 2.21
C VAL A 18 8.16 2.55 1.29
N ALA A 19 8.54 3.81 1.51
CA ALA A 19 8.11 4.93 0.68
C ALA A 19 8.48 4.71 -0.78
N TRP A 20 9.74 4.33 -1.08
CA TRP A 20 10.16 4.09 -2.45
C TRP A 20 9.41 2.93 -3.11
N LEU A 21 9.31 1.79 -2.43
CA LEU A 21 8.59 0.63 -2.92
C LEU A 21 7.10 0.91 -3.12
N SER A 22 6.51 1.78 -2.29
CA SER A 22 5.11 2.20 -2.41
C SER A 22 4.89 3.10 -3.62
N VAL A 23 5.82 4.00 -3.93
CA VAL A 23 5.76 4.80 -5.16
C VAL A 23 5.84 3.90 -6.39
N LEU A 24 6.77 2.93 -6.40
CA LEU A 24 6.87 1.93 -7.47
C LEU A 24 5.60 1.09 -7.59
N LEU A 25 4.97 0.72 -6.48
CA LEU A 25 3.66 0.05 -6.49
C LEU A 25 2.59 0.92 -7.14
N GLY A 26 2.49 2.20 -6.79
CA GLY A 26 1.52 3.13 -7.36
C GLY A 26 1.69 3.29 -8.88
N LEU A 27 2.95 3.42 -9.33
CA LEU A 27 3.29 3.45 -10.76
C LEU A 27 2.98 2.13 -11.47
N GLY A 28 3.31 0.99 -10.85
CA GLY A 28 3.00 -0.33 -11.40
C GLY A 28 1.51 -0.56 -11.56
N MET A 29 0.71 -0.11 -10.60
CA MET A 29 -0.76 -0.14 -10.68
C MET A 29 -1.28 0.74 -11.82
N GLU A 30 -0.71 1.93 -12.02
CA GLU A 30 -1.08 2.80 -13.14
C GLU A 30 -0.77 2.13 -14.49
N ILE A 31 0.44 1.59 -14.65
CA ILE A 31 0.84 0.86 -15.86
C ILE A 31 -0.13 -0.29 -16.15
N LEU A 32 -0.52 -1.05 -15.12
CA LEU A 32 -1.47 -2.14 -15.28
C LEU A 32 -2.85 -1.67 -15.76
N LEU A 33 -3.32 -0.50 -15.31
CA LEU A 33 -4.57 0.08 -15.79
C LEU A 33 -4.47 0.63 -17.22
N ILE A 34 -3.33 1.21 -17.59
CA ILE A 34 -3.08 1.65 -18.97
C ILE A 34 -3.10 0.44 -19.90
N LEU A 35 -2.45 -0.66 -19.52
CA LEU A 35 -2.48 -1.91 -20.29
C LEU A 35 -3.89 -2.48 -20.40
N ALA A 36 -4.69 -2.40 -19.34
CA ALA A 36 -6.10 -2.79 -19.40
C ALA A 36 -6.88 -1.89 -20.37
N ALA A 37 -6.73 -0.57 -20.30
CA ALA A 37 -7.38 0.35 -21.22
C ALA A 37 -6.99 0.08 -22.69
N ALA A 38 -5.71 -0.16 -22.95
CA ALA A 38 -5.21 -0.53 -24.28
C ALA A 38 -5.83 -1.84 -24.79
N TYR A 39 -5.95 -2.86 -23.93
CA TYR A 39 -6.60 -4.13 -24.28
C TYR A 39 -8.07 -3.95 -24.70
N PHE A 40 -8.77 -3.02 -24.07
CA PHE A 40 -10.17 -2.69 -24.40
C PHE A 40 -10.31 -1.62 -25.49
N ASN A 41 -9.22 -1.21 -26.17
CA ASN A 41 -9.19 -0.14 -27.17
C ASN A 41 -9.78 1.19 -26.66
N SER A 42 -9.54 1.52 -25.39
CA SER A 42 -9.99 2.75 -24.77
C SER A 42 -8.90 3.80 -24.81
N ASP A 43 -9.20 4.95 -25.40
CA ASP A 43 -8.29 6.09 -25.42
C ASP A 43 -8.35 6.84 -24.08
N ASN A 44 -7.27 6.74 -23.31
CA ASN A 44 -7.09 7.55 -22.11
C ASN A 44 -6.31 8.81 -22.47
N SER A 45 -6.82 9.98 -22.06
CA SER A 45 -6.04 11.21 -22.20
C SER A 45 -4.82 11.16 -21.28
N THR A 46 -3.70 11.71 -21.75
CA THR A 46 -2.47 11.83 -20.94
C THR A 46 -2.75 12.57 -19.62
N ALA A 47 -3.65 13.55 -19.65
CA ALA A 47 -4.09 14.27 -18.45
C ALA A 47 -4.77 13.34 -17.42
N ALA A 48 -5.66 12.44 -17.86
CA ALA A 48 -6.32 11.48 -16.99
C ALA A 48 -5.31 10.50 -16.37
N ILE A 49 -4.36 10.02 -17.16
CA ILE A 49 -3.26 9.14 -16.69
C ILE A 49 -2.45 9.82 -15.58
N ILE A 50 -2.11 11.09 -15.74
CA ILE A 50 -1.35 11.83 -14.72
C ILE A 50 -2.17 11.99 -13.43
N ALA A 51 -3.44 12.39 -13.53
CA ALA A 51 -4.30 12.52 -12.35
C ALA A 51 -4.45 11.18 -11.61
N ASP A 52 -4.66 10.10 -12.36
CA ASP A 52 -4.81 8.74 -11.84
C ASP A 52 -3.52 8.22 -11.19
N ALA A 53 -2.36 8.52 -11.77
CA ALA A 53 -1.05 8.23 -11.17
C ALA A 53 -0.88 8.95 -9.83
N VAL A 54 -1.23 10.24 -9.76
CA VAL A 54 -1.20 11.02 -8.51
C VAL A 54 -2.06 10.35 -7.43
N GLN A 55 -3.27 9.90 -7.78
CA GLN A 55 -4.13 9.20 -6.83
C GLN A 55 -3.47 7.91 -6.32
N LYS A 56 -2.96 7.08 -7.24
CA LYS A 56 -2.43 5.75 -6.90
C LYS A 56 -1.14 5.81 -6.09
N ILE A 57 -0.21 6.69 -6.47
CA ILE A 57 1.05 6.91 -5.76
C ILE A 57 0.76 7.46 -4.36
N SER A 58 -0.15 8.42 -4.22
CA SER A 58 -0.49 8.99 -2.91
C SER A 58 -1.16 7.96 -2.02
N TRP A 59 -2.09 7.17 -2.57
CA TRP A 59 -2.76 6.08 -1.88
C TRP A 59 -1.77 5.01 -1.41
N SER A 60 -0.89 4.50 -2.29
CA SER A 60 0.07 3.45 -1.93
C SER A 60 1.03 3.92 -0.86
N THR A 61 1.59 5.11 -1.04
CA THR A 61 2.60 5.66 -0.16
C THR A 61 2.04 5.87 1.24
N LEU A 62 0.87 6.47 1.37
CA LEU A 62 0.27 6.74 2.68
C LEU A 62 -0.15 5.47 3.40
N VAL A 63 -0.79 4.52 2.69
CA VAL A 63 -1.27 3.29 3.33
C VAL A 63 -0.11 2.39 3.75
N CYS A 64 0.83 2.11 2.85
CA CYS A 64 1.96 1.22 3.15
C CYS A 64 2.85 1.83 4.23
N SER A 65 3.12 3.13 4.16
CA SER A 65 3.92 3.82 5.20
C SER A 65 3.21 3.84 6.54
N GLY A 66 1.89 4.09 6.55
CA GLY A 66 1.11 4.06 7.80
C GLY A 66 1.14 2.71 8.49
N VAL A 67 0.97 1.62 7.74
CA VAL A 67 1.06 0.25 8.28
C VAL A 67 2.49 -0.05 8.73
N ALA A 68 3.51 0.39 7.97
CA ALA A 68 4.92 0.22 8.35
C ALA A 68 5.29 0.99 9.62
N VAL A 69 4.72 2.17 9.85
CA VAL A 69 4.85 2.89 11.13
C VAL A 69 4.27 2.06 12.27
N GLY A 70 3.09 1.45 12.07
CA GLY A 70 2.50 0.52 13.03
C GLY A 70 3.38 -0.69 13.32
N MET A 71 4.04 -1.23 12.30
CA MET A 71 5.00 -2.34 12.40
C MET A 71 6.19 -1.95 13.29
N ALA A 72 6.77 -0.78 13.06
CA ALA A 72 7.91 -0.28 13.82
C ALA A 72 7.54 0.11 15.26
N ALA A 73 6.53 0.97 15.43
CA ALA A 73 6.09 1.47 16.73
C ALA A 73 5.52 0.34 17.60
N GLY A 74 4.80 -0.59 16.99
CA GLY A 74 4.19 -1.73 17.66
C GLY A 74 5.16 -2.86 17.99
N LYS A 75 6.44 -2.78 17.57
CA LYS A 75 7.40 -3.91 17.66
C LYS A 75 6.79 -5.20 17.11
N MET A 76 6.21 -5.12 15.91
CA MET A 76 5.53 -6.25 15.24
C MET A 76 4.28 -6.79 15.96
N ARG A 77 3.72 -6.07 16.95
CA ARG A 77 2.46 -6.47 17.59
C ARG A 77 1.33 -6.41 16.56
N PRO A 78 0.66 -7.54 16.27
CA PRO A 78 -0.38 -7.60 15.24
C PRO A 78 -1.47 -6.55 15.43
N GLN A 79 -1.93 -6.34 16.66
CA GLN A 79 -3.00 -5.41 17.00
C GLN A 79 -2.65 -3.96 16.67
N VAL A 80 -1.39 -3.56 16.88
CA VAL A 80 -0.93 -2.20 16.59
C VAL A 80 -0.83 -1.99 15.08
N MET A 81 -0.38 -3.00 14.34
CA MET A 81 -0.34 -2.96 12.88
C MET A 81 -1.75 -2.90 12.27
N GLY A 82 -2.69 -3.66 12.83
CA GLY A 82 -4.11 -3.59 12.47
C GLY A 82 -4.70 -2.20 12.70
N LEU A 83 -4.48 -1.62 13.89
CA LEU A 83 -4.96 -0.27 14.20
C LEU A 83 -4.32 0.78 13.29
N ALA A 84 -3.03 0.64 12.97
CA ALA A 84 -2.35 1.51 12.04
C ALA A 84 -2.97 1.42 10.64
N GLY A 85 -3.28 0.23 10.14
CA GLY A 85 -4.01 0.04 8.88
C GLY A 85 -5.42 0.65 8.91
N LEU A 86 -6.15 0.47 10.01
CA LEU A 86 -7.50 1.01 10.23
C LEU A 86 -7.53 2.54 10.10
N ILE A 87 -6.48 3.22 10.56
CA ILE A 87 -6.36 4.69 10.53
C ILE A 87 -5.73 5.18 9.22
N ALA A 88 -4.70 4.49 8.73
CA ALA A 88 -3.97 4.89 7.54
C ALA A 88 -4.84 4.84 6.27
N ALA A 89 -5.69 3.83 6.13
CA ALA A 89 -6.54 3.69 4.95
C ALA A 89 -7.53 4.87 4.77
N PRO A 90 -8.30 5.30 5.80
CA PRO A 90 -9.11 6.51 5.69
C PRO A 90 -8.32 7.77 5.35
N VAL A 91 -7.20 8.01 6.03
CA VAL A 91 -6.36 9.19 5.78
C VAL A 91 -5.86 9.18 4.33
N ALA A 92 -5.39 8.03 3.85
CA ALA A 92 -4.93 7.87 2.48
C ALA A 92 -6.07 8.03 1.47
N PHE A 93 -7.27 7.53 1.77
CA PHE A 93 -8.43 7.60 0.87
C PHE A 93 -8.77 9.05 0.56
N TYR A 94 -8.98 9.84 1.62
CA TYR A 94 -9.33 11.25 1.46
C TYR A 94 -8.19 12.05 0.84
N THR A 95 -6.95 11.82 1.27
CA THR A 95 -5.79 12.54 0.73
C THR A 95 -5.60 12.24 -0.77
N ALA A 96 -5.63 10.97 -1.16
CA ALA A 96 -5.52 10.58 -2.56
C ALA A 96 -6.65 11.14 -3.41
N LYS A 97 -7.89 11.18 -2.89
CA LYS A 97 -9.04 11.77 -3.58
C LYS A 97 -8.92 13.28 -3.75
N VAL A 98 -8.45 13.99 -2.74
CA VAL A 98 -8.18 15.43 -2.83
C VAL A 98 -7.08 15.69 -3.86
N LEU A 99 -5.99 14.93 -3.83
CA LEU A 99 -4.88 15.10 -4.77
C LEU A 99 -5.29 14.76 -6.22
N HIS A 100 -6.10 13.71 -6.42
CA HIS A 100 -6.70 13.39 -7.72
C HIS A 100 -7.53 14.55 -8.25
N LYS A 101 -8.43 15.09 -7.42
CA LYS A 101 -9.30 16.21 -7.82
C LYS A 101 -8.49 17.47 -8.14
N SER A 102 -7.47 17.78 -7.34
CA SER A 102 -6.58 18.91 -7.58
C SER A 102 -5.78 18.75 -8.88
N ALA A 103 -5.26 17.55 -9.16
CA ALA A 103 -4.56 17.26 -10.41
C ALA A 103 -5.50 17.35 -11.62
N SER A 104 -6.71 16.78 -11.52
CA SER A 104 -7.74 16.89 -12.55
C SER A 104 -8.12 18.33 -12.86
N GLN A 105 -8.26 19.17 -11.82
CA GLN A 105 -8.56 20.59 -11.99
C GLN A 105 -7.39 21.35 -12.63
N ALA A 106 -6.16 21.08 -12.21
CA ALA A 106 -4.97 21.70 -12.79
C ALA A 106 -4.77 21.34 -14.28
N LEU A 107 -5.17 20.13 -14.67
CA LEU A 107 -5.08 19.61 -16.04
C LEU A 107 -6.34 19.90 -16.88
N ALA A 108 -7.29 20.68 -16.37
CA ALA A 108 -8.53 21.07 -17.04
C ALA A 108 -9.35 19.86 -17.57
N ILE A 109 -9.35 18.75 -16.84
CA ILE A 109 -10.12 17.56 -17.23
C ILE A 109 -11.61 17.83 -16.95
N ALA A 110 -12.37 18.12 -18.01
CA ALA A 110 -13.80 18.37 -17.92
C ALA A 110 -14.59 17.07 -17.61
N GLY A 111 -15.71 17.20 -16.88
CA GLY A 111 -16.74 16.16 -16.86
C GLY A 111 -16.56 14.99 -15.89
N GLN A 112 -15.85 15.15 -14.78
CA GLN A 112 -15.86 14.14 -13.71
C GLN A 112 -17.12 14.26 -12.84
N ALA A 113 -18.29 14.07 -13.44
CA ALA A 113 -19.52 13.91 -12.67
C ALA A 113 -19.40 12.63 -11.82
N ALA A 114 -19.89 12.68 -10.58
CA ALA A 114 -20.00 11.48 -9.75
C ALA A 114 -20.94 10.51 -10.45
N VAL A 115 -20.38 9.51 -11.14
CA VAL A 115 -21.14 8.36 -11.61
C VAL A 115 -21.77 7.72 -10.39
N GLY A 116 -23.09 7.52 -10.41
CA GLY A 116 -23.83 6.94 -9.29
C GLY A 116 -23.17 5.64 -8.80
N GLY A 117 -23.20 5.42 -7.48
CA GLY A 117 -22.54 4.28 -6.86
C GLY A 117 -22.58 4.34 -5.33
N PRO A 118 -21.88 3.41 -4.66
CA PRO A 118 -21.83 3.36 -3.21
C PRO A 118 -21.30 4.67 -2.61
N SER A 119 -21.82 5.06 -1.44
CA SER A 119 -21.36 6.28 -0.78
C SER A 119 -19.85 6.23 -0.49
N PRO A 120 -19.11 7.36 -0.60
CA PRO A 120 -17.68 7.38 -0.26
C PRO A 120 -17.39 6.96 1.18
N VAL A 121 -18.33 7.24 2.10
CA VAL A 121 -18.24 6.81 3.50
C VAL A 121 -18.25 5.28 3.61
N LEU A 122 -19.14 4.60 2.87
CA LEU A 122 -19.16 3.15 2.85
C LEU A 122 -17.86 2.56 2.31
N ILE A 123 -17.36 3.09 1.18
CA ILE A 123 -16.11 2.59 0.58
C ILE A 123 -14.92 2.79 1.52
N VAL A 124 -14.79 3.96 2.14
CA VAL A 124 -13.68 4.22 3.07
C VAL A 124 -13.79 3.35 4.32
N SER A 125 -14.99 3.05 4.82
CA SER A 125 -15.18 2.12 5.93
C SER A 125 -14.73 0.70 5.57
N ILE A 126 -15.09 0.21 4.37
CA ILE A 126 -14.65 -1.11 3.90
C ILE A 126 -13.12 -1.14 3.75
N LYS A 127 -12.53 -0.09 3.16
CA LYS A 127 -11.07 0.05 3.06
C LYS A 127 -10.37 0.10 4.42
N ALA A 128 -10.95 0.78 5.41
CA ALA A 128 -10.42 0.82 6.75
C ALA A 128 -10.34 -0.59 7.35
N LEU A 129 -11.43 -1.37 7.21
CA LEU A 129 -11.47 -2.75 7.69
C LEU A 129 -10.52 -3.67 6.90
N GLU A 130 -10.41 -3.49 5.58
CA GLU A 130 -9.48 -4.21 4.71
C GLU A 130 -8.04 -4.08 5.21
N TYR A 131 -7.57 -2.85 5.41
CA TYR A 131 -6.20 -2.60 5.85
C TYR A 131 -5.98 -2.88 7.33
N ALA A 132 -7.02 -2.82 8.16
CA ALA A 132 -6.95 -3.33 9.53
C ALA A 132 -6.69 -4.84 9.55
N ALA A 133 -7.46 -5.60 8.76
CA ALA A 133 -7.30 -7.04 8.62
C ALA A 133 -5.93 -7.39 8.02
N LEU A 134 -5.50 -6.68 6.97
CA LEU A 134 -4.18 -6.84 6.38
C LEU A 134 -3.08 -6.59 7.42
N GLY A 135 -3.13 -5.48 8.15
CA GLY A 135 -2.16 -5.15 9.19
C GLY A 135 -2.08 -6.20 10.29
N LEU A 136 -3.23 -6.74 10.74
CA LEU A 136 -3.30 -7.84 11.70
C LEU A 136 -2.60 -9.08 11.16
N ILE A 137 -2.95 -9.52 9.94
CA ILE A 137 -2.40 -10.74 9.34
C ILE A 137 -0.90 -10.60 9.13
N ILE A 138 -0.44 -9.51 8.51
CA ILE A 138 0.99 -9.27 8.28
C ILE A 138 1.73 -9.24 9.62
N GLY A 139 1.20 -8.57 10.64
CA GLY A 139 1.81 -8.59 11.97
C GLY A 139 1.89 -9.99 12.59
N THR A 140 0.89 -10.84 12.41
CA THR A 140 0.98 -12.25 12.87
C THR A 140 2.03 -13.05 12.10
N LEU A 141 2.12 -12.82 10.79
CA LEU A 141 3.05 -13.51 9.90
C LEU A 141 4.49 -13.09 10.16
N SER A 142 4.73 -11.80 10.39
CA SER A 142 6.06 -11.26 10.63
C SER A 142 6.72 -11.71 11.93
N ASN A 143 5.95 -12.29 12.86
CA ASN A 143 6.50 -12.91 14.07
C ASN A 143 6.95 -14.38 13.85
N ARG A 144 6.80 -14.93 12.64
CA ARG A 144 7.19 -16.31 12.33
C ARG A 144 8.61 -16.37 11.77
N PRO A 145 9.44 -17.35 12.22
CA PRO A 145 10.85 -17.44 11.83
C PRO A 145 11.09 -17.78 10.35
N SER A 146 10.12 -18.38 9.65
CA SER A 146 10.21 -18.73 8.23
C SER A 146 9.14 -18.01 7.40
N LEU A 147 9.18 -16.67 7.41
CA LEU A 147 8.28 -15.87 6.61
C LEU A 147 8.72 -15.89 5.14
N SER A 148 7.98 -16.63 4.31
CA SER A 148 8.11 -16.58 2.84
C SER A 148 7.29 -15.45 2.24
N LEU A 149 7.79 -14.89 1.12
CA LEU A 149 7.06 -13.92 0.28
C LEU A 149 5.66 -14.43 -0.08
N TRP A 150 5.54 -15.71 -0.40
CA TRP A 150 4.27 -16.33 -0.79
C TRP A 150 3.17 -16.20 0.26
N HIS A 151 3.50 -16.29 1.55
CA HIS A 151 2.50 -16.13 2.61
C HIS A 151 1.96 -14.69 2.68
N ASN A 152 2.81 -13.69 2.41
CA ASN A 152 2.38 -12.29 2.38
C ASN A 152 1.52 -12.01 1.15
N LEU A 153 1.95 -12.49 -0.03
CA LEU A 153 1.18 -12.36 -1.26
C LEU A 153 -0.20 -13.02 -1.14
N LEU A 154 -0.26 -14.23 -0.56
CA LEU A 154 -1.53 -14.93 -0.34
C LEU A 154 -2.42 -14.19 0.67
N ALA A 155 -1.84 -13.65 1.75
CA ALA A 155 -2.58 -12.82 2.70
C ALA A 155 -3.19 -11.59 2.02
N GLY A 156 -2.40 -10.85 1.23
CA GLY A 156 -2.88 -9.73 0.45
C GLY A 156 -3.97 -10.13 -0.56
N LEU A 157 -3.81 -11.27 -1.23
CA LEU A 157 -4.77 -11.77 -2.21
C LEU A 157 -6.11 -12.14 -1.56
N LEU A 158 -6.08 -12.89 -0.45
CA LEU A 158 -7.29 -13.29 0.27
C LEU A 158 -8.05 -12.06 0.78
N ILE A 159 -7.34 -11.09 1.36
CA ILE A 159 -7.93 -9.83 1.80
C ILE A 159 -8.52 -9.06 0.61
N GLY A 160 -7.77 -8.92 -0.49
CA GLY A 160 -8.23 -8.24 -1.69
C GLY A 160 -9.45 -8.92 -2.33
N ILE A 161 -9.52 -10.25 -2.35
CA ILE A 161 -10.69 -10.98 -2.84
C ILE A 161 -11.92 -10.69 -1.96
N VAL A 162 -11.78 -10.75 -0.64
CA VAL A 162 -12.90 -10.55 0.28
C VAL A 162 -13.39 -9.11 0.26
N PHE A 163 -12.51 -8.15 0.54
CA PHE A 163 -12.88 -6.74 0.67
C PHE A 163 -12.99 -6.06 -0.68
N GLY A 164 -12.00 -6.24 -1.55
CA GLY A 164 -12.03 -5.69 -2.90
C GLY A 164 -13.15 -6.29 -3.76
N GLY A 165 -13.40 -7.59 -3.66
CA GLY A 165 -14.57 -8.23 -4.28
C GLY A 165 -15.89 -7.65 -3.77
N THR A 166 -16.00 -7.37 -2.47
CA THR A 166 -17.17 -6.68 -1.89
C THR A 166 -17.33 -5.26 -2.48
N ILE A 167 -16.25 -4.49 -2.60
CA ILE A 167 -16.29 -3.15 -3.21
C ILE A 167 -16.73 -3.23 -4.68
N VAL A 168 -16.17 -4.14 -5.46
CA VAL A 168 -16.55 -4.35 -6.86
C VAL A 168 -18.02 -4.75 -6.96
N TYR A 169 -18.48 -5.68 -6.12
CA TYR A 169 -19.88 -6.10 -6.08
C TYR A 169 -20.82 -4.93 -5.78
N LEU A 170 -20.51 -4.11 -4.77
CA LEU A 170 -21.30 -2.92 -4.44
C LEU A 170 -21.29 -1.90 -5.58
N MET A 171 -20.14 -1.70 -6.22
CA MET A 171 -20.03 -0.79 -7.38
C MET A 171 -20.90 -1.24 -8.55
N VAL A 172 -20.94 -2.55 -8.85
CA VAL A 172 -21.76 -3.09 -9.94
C VAL A 172 -23.25 -3.05 -9.61
N THR A 173 -23.64 -3.37 -8.37
CA THR A 173 -25.05 -3.48 -7.97
C THR A 173 -25.71 -2.15 -7.64
N MET A 174 -24.93 -1.14 -7.24
CA MET A 174 -25.43 0.19 -6.86
C MET A 174 -25.17 1.27 -7.92
N ALA A 175 -24.60 0.91 -9.07
CA ALA A 175 -24.42 1.86 -10.15
C ALA A 175 -25.77 2.24 -10.78
N ALA A 176 -25.92 3.52 -11.14
CA ALA A 176 -27.10 4.01 -11.84
C ALA A 176 -27.20 3.43 -13.27
N GLU A 177 -26.05 3.15 -13.88
CA GLU A 177 -25.92 2.56 -15.21
C GLU A 177 -24.98 1.35 -15.15
N PRO A 178 -25.17 0.32 -16.00
CA PRO A 178 -24.28 -0.84 -16.04
C PRO A 178 -22.84 -0.43 -16.28
N LEU A 179 -21.92 -0.88 -15.42
CA LEU A 179 -20.50 -0.62 -15.62
C LEU A 179 -20.01 -1.34 -16.89
N PRO A 180 -19.29 -0.64 -17.79
CA PRO A 180 -18.67 -1.29 -18.93
C PRO A 180 -17.61 -2.31 -18.47
N PRO A 181 -17.29 -3.35 -19.28
CA PRO A 181 -16.31 -4.38 -18.91
C PRO A 181 -14.95 -3.82 -18.47
N LEU A 182 -14.46 -2.77 -19.12
CA LEU A 182 -13.23 -2.07 -18.72
C LEU A 182 -13.37 -1.43 -17.33
N GLY A 183 -14.54 -0.85 -17.02
CA GLY A 183 -14.84 -0.29 -15.70
C GLY A 183 -14.82 -1.36 -14.61
N ILE A 184 -15.32 -2.56 -14.88
CA ILE A 184 -15.25 -3.69 -13.94
C ILE A 184 -13.80 -4.17 -13.79
N ALA A 185 -13.07 -4.36 -14.90
CA ALA A 185 -11.70 -4.84 -14.89
C ALA A 185 -10.76 -3.90 -14.12
N THR A 186 -10.85 -2.58 -14.36
CA THR A 186 -10.04 -1.57 -13.66
C THR A 186 -10.35 -1.54 -12.16
N ARG A 187 -11.61 -1.78 -11.75
CA ARG A 187 -11.98 -1.93 -10.34
C ARG A 187 -11.41 -3.21 -9.74
N CYS A 188 -11.55 -4.36 -10.40
CA CYS A 188 -10.94 -5.61 -9.93
C CYS A 188 -9.43 -5.46 -9.74
N ILE A 189 -8.73 -4.85 -10.70
CA ILE A 189 -7.30 -4.55 -10.58
C ILE A 189 -7.02 -3.69 -9.35
N ASN A 190 -7.68 -2.53 -9.23
CA ASN A 190 -7.43 -1.60 -8.12
C ASN A 190 -7.77 -2.18 -6.75
N GLU A 191 -8.84 -2.96 -6.65
CA GLU A 191 -9.36 -3.41 -5.37
C GLU A 191 -8.71 -4.72 -4.90
N ILE A 192 -8.29 -5.61 -5.81
CA ILE A 192 -7.72 -6.93 -5.46
C ILE A 192 -6.19 -6.91 -5.48
N ILE A 193 -5.57 -6.29 -6.49
CA ILE A 193 -4.10 -6.34 -6.67
C ILE A 193 -3.41 -5.39 -5.67
N PHE A 194 -4.08 -4.33 -5.25
CA PHE A 194 -3.46 -3.35 -4.39
C PHE A 194 -3.12 -3.88 -2.98
N PRO A 195 -4.01 -4.60 -2.26
CA PRO A 195 -3.64 -5.26 -1.01
C PRO A 195 -2.49 -6.28 -1.17
N VAL A 196 -2.43 -6.99 -2.31
CA VAL A 196 -1.29 -7.85 -2.66
C VAL A 196 0.00 -7.02 -2.74
N GLY A 197 -0.02 -5.91 -3.48
CA GLY A 197 1.10 -5.00 -3.59
C GLY A 197 1.56 -4.44 -2.25
N CYS A 198 0.63 -3.97 -1.41
CA CYS A 198 0.95 -3.45 -0.08
C CYS A 198 1.60 -4.53 0.80
N SER A 199 1.10 -5.76 0.76
CA SER A 199 1.70 -6.88 1.49
C SER A 199 3.13 -7.17 1.02
N ALA A 200 3.39 -7.10 -0.29
CA ALA A 200 4.71 -7.31 -0.87
C ALA A 200 5.70 -6.21 -0.47
N VAL A 201 5.26 -4.95 -0.51
CA VAL A 201 6.04 -3.79 -0.06
C VAL A 201 6.46 -3.94 1.40
N LEU A 202 5.53 -4.28 2.29
CA LEU A 202 5.81 -4.47 3.72
C LEU A 202 6.78 -5.62 3.97
N PHE A 203 6.59 -6.75 3.28
CA PHE A 203 7.52 -7.88 3.36
C PHE A 203 8.93 -7.52 2.88
N ALA A 204 9.04 -6.88 1.72
CA ALA A 204 10.32 -6.49 1.15
C ALA A 204 11.06 -5.51 2.08
N ALA A 205 10.36 -4.50 2.61
CA ALA A 205 10.94 -3.55 3.53
C ALA A 205 11.42 -4.20 4.84
N GLN A 206 10.66 -5.17 5.38
CA GLN A 206 11.08 -5.95 6.55
C GLN A 206 12.38 -6.71 6.25
N LYS A 207 12.45 -7.42 5.11
CA LYS A 207 13.63 -8.21 4.73
C LYS A 207 14.86 -7.36 4.47
N ILE A 208 14.69 -6.19 3.84
CA ILE A 208 15.79 -5.24 3.65
C ILE A 208 16.28 -4.74 5.02
N GLY A 209 15.38 -4.40 5.93
CA GLY A 209 15.72 -3.96 7.29
C GLY A 209 16.46 -5.02 8.11
N GLU A 210 16.01 -6.27 8.06
CA GLU A 210 16.67 -7.42 8.71
C GLU A 210 18.11 -7.59 8.21
N LYS A 211 18.30 -7.59 6.89
CA LYS A 211 19.63 -7.73 6.25
C LYS A 211 20.56 -6.59 6.63
N SER A 212 20.09 -5.34 6.61
CA SER A 212 20.89 -4.19 7.03
C SER A 212 21.34 -4.30 8.49
N ALA A 213 20.46 -4.75 9.38
CA ALA A 213 20.80 -4.93 10.80
C ALA A 213 21.82 -6.05 11.03
N GLU A 214 21.78 -7.13 10.25
CA GLU A 214 22.76 -8.21 10.29
C GLU A 214 24.15 -7.74 9.87
N THR A 215 24.25 -7.01 8.74
CA THR A 215 25.52 -6.44 8.26
C THR A 215 26.16 -5.53 9.31
N THR A 216 25.37 -4.61 9.90
CA THR A 216 25.88 -3.69 10.93
C THR A 216 26.36 -4.42 12.19
N LYS A 217 25.70 -5.53 12.58
CA LYS A 217 26.17 -6.35 13.71
C LYS A 217 27.49 -7.06 13.40
N LYS A 218 27.65 -7.55 12.16
CA LYS A 218 28.87 -8.21 11.72
C LYS A 218 30.06 -7.24 11.74
N GLU A 219 29.88 -6.04 11.21
CA GLU A 219 30.90 -4.97 11.24
C GLU A 219 31.29 -4.61 12.69
N ALA A 220 30.31 -4.39 13.57
CA ALA A 220 30.58 -4.04 14.97
C ALA A 220 31.18 -5.18 15.82
N ASN A 221 31.06 -6.43 15.38
CA ASN A 221 31.78 -7.56 15.99
C ASN A 221 33.23 -7.60 15.52
N LEU A 222 33.44 -7.39 14.21
CA LEU A 222 34.78 -7.33 13.61
C LEU A 222 35.63 -6.24 14.28
N GLU A 223 35.07 -5.03 14.46
CA GLU A 223 35.74 -3.91 15.15
C GLU A 223 36.09 -4.25 16.61
N ARG A 224 35.26 -5.05 17.29
CA ARG A 224 35.54 -5.46 18.69
C ARG A 224 36.61 -6.53 18.78
N GLU A 225 36.67 -7.45 17.82
CA GLU A 225 37.74 -8.46 17.76
C GLU A 225 39.10 -7.78 17.56
N PHE A 226 39.20 -6.83 16.63
CA PHE A 226 40.45 -6.07 16.42
C PHE A 226 40.87 -5.24 17.65
N ALA A 227 39.91 -4.65 18.37
CA ALA A 227 40.22 -3.84 19.56
C ALA A 227 40.66 -4.67 20.80
N HIS A 228 40.49 -6.00 20.78
CA HIS A 228 40.94 -6.90 21.86
C HIS A 228 42.31 -7.54 21.58
N GLU A 229 42.86 -7.38 20.37
CA GLU A 229 44.18 -7.87 19.99
C GLU A 229 45.31 -6.84 20.20
N GLU A 230 44.97 -5.60 20.60
CA GLU A 230 45.90 -4.52 20.99
C GLU A 230 46.06 -4.40 22.52
#